data_AF-A0A7E5WW06-F1
#
_entry.id   AF-A0A7E5WW06-F1
#
_cell.length_a   1.000
_cell.length_b   1.000
_cell.length_c   1.000
_cell.angle_alpha   90.00
_cell.angle_beta   90.00
_cell.angle_gamma   90.00
#
_symmetry.space_group_name_H-M   'P 1'
#
loop_
_entity.id
_entity.type
_entity.pdbx_description
1 polymer ?
#
loop_
_entity_poly.entity_id
_entity_poly.type
_entity_poly.pdbx_seq_one_letter_code
_entity_poly.pdbx_strand_id
1 'polypeptide(L)'
;MCNCNVFAAMRRSRAGASLDERFTASDDAGGVRLTVSAARTGDTDVYTLQASNAAGSDSTKVRVEVSADEAPTGEDPPTFLRRLQDLTVKVGTRTRFLVEIVSSTECKVRKRLKGLRKLTHGTVLHG
;
A
#
# COMPACT_ATOMS: atom_id res chain seq x y z
N MET A 1 -27.18 -11.49 -27.38
CA MET A 1 -25.83 -11.01 -27.03
C MET A 1 -25.62 -9.69 -27.76
N CYS A 2 -25.86 -8.55 -27.09
CA CYS A 2 -25.68 -7.24 -27.71
C CYS A 2 -24.19 -6.90 -27.65
N ASN A 3 -23.52 -7.00 -28.79
CA ASN A 3 -22.14 -6.55 -28.97
C ASN A 3 -22.16 -5.02 -29.08
N CYS A 4 -22.44 -4.35 -27.96
CA CYS A 4 -22.39 -2.91 -27.87
C CYS A 4 -20.93 -2.55 -27.59
N ASN A 5 -20.25 -1.92 -28.54
CA ASN A 5 -18.95 -1.29 -28.30
C ASN A 5 -19.13 -0.26 -27.18
N VAL A 6 -18.82 -0.65 -25.94
CA VAL A 6 -18.82 0.25 -24.79
C VAL A 6 -17.51 1.01 -24.83
N PHE A 7 -17.57 2.29 -25.21
CA PHE A 7 -16.45 3.19 -25.01
C PHE A 7 -16.45 3.60 -23.53
N ALA A 8 -15.63 2.93 -22.74
CA ALA A 8 -15.42 3.27 -21.35
C ALA A 8 -14.13 4.08 -21.19
N ALA A 9 -14.29 5.31 -20.73
CA ALA A 9 -13.20 6.25 -20.51
C ALA A 9 -13.13 6.60 -19.02
N MET A 10 -11.92 6.56 -18.46
CA MET A 10 -11.67 6.98 -17.08
C MET A 10 -11.00 8.35 -17.11
N ARG A 11 -11.65 9.33 -16.50
CA ARG A 11 -11.12 10.70 -16.39
C ARG A 11 -10.99 11.11 -14.93
N ARG A 12 -9.94 11.86 -14.61
CA ARG A 12 -9.81 12.53 -13.32
C ARG A 12 -10.60 13.84 -13.36
N SER A 13 -11.44 14.10 -12.36
CA SER A 13 -12.24 15.34 -12.29
C SER A 13 -11.45 16.50 -11.68
N ARG A 14 -10.23 16.77 -12.17
CA ARG A 14 -9.46 17.95 -11.75
C ARG A 14 -9.47 18.97 -12.87
N ALA A 15 -9.98 20.16 -12.58
CA ALA A 15 -10.00 21.31 -13.48
C ALA A 15 -8.57 21.85 -13.77
N GLY A 16 -7.75 21.07 -14.49
CA GLY A 16 -6.45 21.51 -15.00
C GLY A 16 -5.24 20.61 -14.72
N ALA A 17 -5.40 19.35 -14.25
CA ALA A 17 -4.26 18.44 -14.18
C ALA A 17 -4.23 17.52 -15.40
N SER A 18 -3.20 17.69 -16.23
CA SER A 18 -2.79 16.75 -17.28
C SER A 18 -2.68 15.34 -16.69
N LEU A 19 -3.34 14.36 -17.32
CA LEU A 19 -3.02 12.95 -17.08
C LEU A 19 -1.67 12.72 -17.76
N ASP A 20 -0.59 12.77 -16.99
CA ASP A 20 0.76 12.53 -17.51
C ASP A 20 0.98 11.02 -17.76
N GLU A 21 2.16 10.63 -18.28
CA GLU A 21 2.53 9.24 -18.64
C GLU A 21 2.39 8.20 -17.51
N ARG A 22 2.22 8.64 -16.26
CA ARG A 22 1.95 7.78 -15.09
C ARG A 22 0.54 7.18 -15.10
N PHE A 23 -0.39 7.77 -15.85
CA PHE A 23 -1.79 7.34 -15.90
C PHE A 23 -2.02 6.52 -17.18
N THR A 24 -2.06 5.20 -17.02
CA THR A 24 -2.30 4.28 -18.14
C THR A 24 -3.69 3.67 -18.04
N ALA A 25 -4.52 3.92 -19.05
CA ALA A 25 -5.81 3.26 -19.20
C ALA A 25 -5.67 2.03 -20.11
N SER A 26 -6.33 0.93 -19.73
CA SER A 26 -6.43 -0.27 -20.56
C SER A 26 -7.84 -0.83 -20.52
N ASP A 27 -8.36 -1.22 -21.67
CA ASP A 27 -9.54 -2.06 -21.81
C ASP A 27 -9.14 -3.54 -21.88
N ASP A 28 -9.85 -4.38 -21.13
CA ASP A 28 -9.77 -5.84 -21.19
C ASP A 28 -11.18 -6.42 -21.35
N ALA A 29 -11.29 -7.66 -21.81
CA ALA A 29 -12.57 -8.35 -22.04
C ALA A 29 -13.50 -8.41 -20.82
N GLY A 30 -13.00 -8.09 -19.61
CA GLY A 30 -13.77 -7.97 -18.38
C GLY A 30 -14.00 -6.55 -17.82
N GLY A 31 -13.47 -5.48 -18.43
CA GLY A 31 -13.67 -4.11 -17.95
C GLY A 31 -12.56 -3.12 -18.30
N VAL A 32 -12.69 -1.88 -17.79
CA VAL A 32 -11.69 -0.81 -17.97
C VAL A 32 -10.91 -0.59 -16.68
N ARG A 33 -9.59 -0.45 -16.82
CA ARG A 33 -8.65 -0.24 -15.72
C ARG A 33 -7.86 1.05 -15.94
N LEU A 34 -7.74 1.86 -14.89
CA LEU A 34 -6.75 2.94 -14.82
C LEU A 34 -5.65 2.54 -13.84
N THR A 35 -4.41 2.60 -14.31
CA THR A 35 -3.21 2.36 -13.50
C THR A 35 -2.50 3.68 -13.27
N VAL A 36 -2.17 3.99 -12.02
CA VAL A 36 -1.40 5.19 -11.64
C VAL A 36 -0.03 4.75 -11.13
N SER A 37 1.00 4.88 -11.95
CA SER A 37 2.37 4.56 -11.57
C SER A 37 2.95 5.64 -10.66
N ALA A 38 3.65 5.21 -9.60
CA ALA A 38 4.26 6.11 -8.61
C ALA A 38 3.27 7.16 -8.07
N ALA A 39 2.18 6.70 -7.44
CA ALA A 39 1.15 7.56 -6.88
C ALA A 39 1.71 8.56 -5.87
N ARG A 40 1.24 9.81 -5.94
CA ARG A 40 1.67 10.94 -5.11
C ARG A 40 0.49 11.49 -4.34
N THR A 41 0.73 12.22 -3.26
CA THR A 41 -0.34 12.91 -2.51
C THR A 41 -1.19 13.83 -3.38
N GLY A 42 -0.57 14.44 -4.40
CA GLY A 42 -1.26 15.24 -5.42
C GLY A 42 -2.22 14.45 -6.33
N ASP A 43 -2.22 13.12 -6.29
CA ASP A 43 -3.14 12.23 -7.03
C ASP A 43 -4.44 11.96 -6.28
N THR A 44 -4.54 12.40 -5.01
CA THR A 44 -5.79 12.41 -4.22
C THR A 44 -6.85 13.22 -4.93
N ASP A 45 -7.94 12.58 -5.34
CA ASP A 45 -9.03 13.22 -6.07
C ASP A 45 -10.25 12.32 -6.29
N VAL A 46 -11.28 12.87 -6.92
CA VAL A 46 -12.42 12.13 -7.47
C VAL A 46 -12.14 11.73 -8.92
N TYR A 47 -12.13 10.42 -9.17
CA TYR A 47 -12.02 9.82 -10.49
C TYR A 47 -13.41 9.45 -10.99
N THR A 48 -13.70 9.75 -12.25
CA THR A 48 -14.98 9.44 -12.88
C THR A 48 -14.77 8.44 -14.00
N LEU A 49 -15.41 7.29 -13.89
CA LEU A 49 -15.56 6.32 -14.96
C LEU A 49 -16.83 6.66 -15.74
N GLN A 50 -16.74 6.76 -17.05
CA GLN A 50 -17.90 6.92 -17.93
C GLN A 50 -17.90 5.82 -18.97
N ALA A 51 -19.00 5.08 -19.02
CA ALA A 51 -19.28 4.10 -20.05
C ALA A 51 -20.31 4.69 -21.03
N SER A 52 -20.05 4.58 -22.32
CA SER A 52 -20.98 5.05 -23.35
C SER A 52 -21.13 4.03 -24.47
N ASN A 53 -22.35 3.87 -24.98
CA ASN A 53 -22.69 3.06 -26.14
C ASN A 53 -23.73 3.80 -27.00
N ALA A 54 -24.18 3.18 -28.08
CA ALA A 54 -25.18 3.78 -28.99
C ALA A 54 -26.54 4.07 -28.32
N ALA A 55 -26.85 3.43 -27.19
CA ALA A 55 -28.12 3.61 -26.47
C ALA A 55 -28.04 4.70 -25.38
N GLY A 56 -26.85 5.08 -24.94
CA GLY A 56 -26.67 6.11 -23.92
C GLY A 56 -25.33 6.04 -23.21
N SER A 57 -25.24 6.73 -22.07
CA SER A 57 -24.05 6.74 -21.23
C SER A 57 -24.41 6.62 -19.75
N ASP A 58 -23.55 5.95 -19.00
CA ASP A 58 -23.60 5.89 -17.54
C ASP A 58 -22.25 6.32 -16.95
N SER A 59 -22.25 6.80 -15.71
CA SER A 59 -21.02 7.24 -15.06
C SER A 59 -20.99 6.97 -13.55
N THR A 60 -19.83 6.55 -13.07
CA THR A 60 -19.57 6.25 -11.66
C THR A 60 -18.39 7.08 -11.17
N LYS A 61 -18.49 7.62 -9.95
CA LYS A 61 -17.42 8.40 -9.31
C LYS A 61 -16.81 7.61 -8.15
N VAL A 62 -15.49 7.64 -8.04
CA VAL A 62 -14.73 7.06 -6.94
C VAL A 62 -13.79 8.11 -6.36
N ARG A 63 -13.78 8.24 -5.03
CA ARG A 63 -12.82 9.09 -4.33
C ARG A 63 -11.58 8.27 -4.00
N VAL A 64 -10.43 8.75 -4.43
CA VAL A 64 -9.12 8.12 -4.18
C VAL A 64 -8.33 9.06 -3.29
N GLU A 65 -7.78 8.52 -2.22
CA GLU A 65 -6.93 9.24 -1.27
C GLU A 65 -5.56 8.58 -1.23
N VAL A 66 -4.53 9.38 -1.50
CA VAL A 66 -3.12 9.01 -1.49
C VAL A 66 -2.47 9.83 -0.39
N SER A 67 -2.12 9.17 0.70
CA SER A 67 -1.33 9.77 1.76
C SER A 67 0.15 9.60 1.43
N ALA A 68 0.99 10.56 1.83
CA ALA A 68 2.41 10.28 1.94
C ALA A 68 2.55 9.14 2.96
N ASP A 69 3.60 8.33 2.84
CA ASP A 69 4.14 7.67 4.03
C ASP A 69 4.44 8.82 5.01
N GLU A 70 3.51 9.10 5.91
CA GLU A 70 3.71 10.05 6.98
C GLU A 70 4.93 9.51 7.71
N ALA A 71 6.05 10.26 7.64
CA ALA A 71 7.11 10.06 8.61
C ALA A 71 6.41 10.05 9.95
N PRO A 72 6.60 9.00 10.76
CA PRO A 72 5.73 8.72 11.90
C PRO A 72 5.66 10.02 12.71
N THR A 73 4.47 10.58 12.75
CA THR A 73 4.17 11.73 13.60
C THR A 73 4.42 11.25 15.02
N GLY A 74 4.86 12.13 15.93
CA GLY A 74 5.21 11.76 17.31
C GLY A 74 4.11 11.03 18.11
N GLU A 75 2.94 10.77 17.53
CA GLU A 75 1.79 10.09 18.12
C GLU A 75 1.56 8.68 17.55
N ASP A 76 2.25 8.28 16.48
CA ASP A 76 2.08 6.97 15.86
C ASP A 76 2.59 5.83 16.76
N PRO A 77 1.79 4.77 16.99
CA PRO A 77 2.25 3.62 17.76
C PRO A 77 3.41 2.91 17.04
N PRO A 78 4.38 2.35 17.79
CA PRO A 78 5.51 1.64 17.19
C PRO A 78 5.04 0.49 16.32
N THR A 79 5.55 0.45 15.09
CA THR A 79 5.12 -0.51 14.08
C THR A 79 6.27 -1.43 13.69
N PHE A 80 5.98 -2.73 13.62
CA PHE A 80 6.96 -3.72 13.14
C PHE A 80 7.02 -3.71 11.62
N LEU A 81 8.09 -3.17 11.04
CA LEU A 81 8.40 -3.33 9.62
C LEU A 81 8.76 -4.79 9.30
N ARG A 82 9.53 -5.42 10.19
CA ARG A 82 9.88 -6.85 10.09
C ARG A 82 9.50 -7.57 11.38
N ARG A 83 8.46 -8.40 11.28
CA ARG A 83 7.96 -9.21 12.40
C ARG A 83 8.90 -10.36 12.73
N LEU A 84 8.81 -10.86 13.96
CA LEU A 84 9.48 -12.08 14.37
C LEU A 84 8.95 -13.24 13.52
N GLN A 85 9.85 -14.00 12.91
CA GLN A 85 9.50 -15.20 12.15
C GLN A 85 9.92 -16.45 12.92
N ASP A 86 9.10 -17.49 12.81
CA ASP A 86 9.42 -18.80 13.36
C ASP A 86 10.52 -19.45 12.51
N LEU A 87 11.53 -20.00 13.18
CA LEU A 87 12.68 -20.63 12.55
C LEU A 87 12.84 -22.06 13.08
N THR A 88 12.82 -23.04 12.17
CA THR A 88 13.19 -24.42 12.49
C THR A 88 14.68 -24.58 12.25
N VAL A 89 15.43 -24.87 13.32
CA VAL A 89 16.89 -24.94 13.28
C VAL A 89 17.38 -26.24 13.91
N LYS A 90 18.54 -26.71 13.43
CA LYS A 90 19.17 -27.92 13.96
C LYS A 90 19.74 -27.66 15.36
N VAL A 91 19.69 -28.68 16.21
CA VAL A 91 20.29 -28.63 17.55
C VAL A 91 21.78 -28.36 17.44
N GLY A 92 22.29 -27.46 18.30
CA GLY A 92 23.69 -27.03 18.28
C GLY A 92 23.98 -25.85 17.33
N THR A 93 23.03 -25.45 16.49
CA THR A 93 23.20 -24.31 15.57
C THR A 93 22.86 -22.99 16.24
N ARG A 94 23.77 -22.02 16.15
CA ARG A 94 23.51 -20.64 16.60
C ARG A 94 22.52 -19.97 15.65
N THR A 95 21.44 -19.45 16.21
CA THR A 95 20.35 -18.78 15.45
C THR A 95 20.16 -17.36 15.93
N ARG A 96 19.71 -16.47 15.03
CA ARG A 96 19.41 -15.08 15.33
C ARG A 96 17.98 -14.77 14.92
N PHE A 97 17.25 -14.17 15.85
CA PHE A 97 15.99 -13.50 15.56
C PHE A 97 16.27 -12.01 15.36
N LEU A 98 15.75 -11.47 14.26
CA LEU A 98 15.85 -10.06 13.94
C LEU A 98 14.42 -9.54 13.80
N VAL A 99 14.16 -8.32 14.27
CA VAL A 99 12.93 -7.56 14.02
C VAL A 99 13.32 -6.12 13.68
N GLU A 100 12.52 -5.47 12.86
CA GLU A 100 12.67 -4.04 12.54
C GLU A 100 11.43 -3.31 13.00
N ILE A 101 11.63 -2.24 13.76
CA ILE A 101 10.57 -1.45 14.38
C ILE A 101 10.82 0.00 13.99
N VAL A 102 9.78 0.67 13.52
CA VAL A 102 9.76 2.12 13.37
C VAL A 102 8.93 2.71 14.50
N SER A 103 9.46 3.77 15.11
CA SER A 103 8.80 4.51 16.17
C SER A 103 9.25 5.96 16.10
N SER A 104 8.29 6.88 16.21
CA SER A 104 8.53 8.33 16.36
C SER A 104 8.81 8.76 17.80
N THR A 105 8.60 7.85 18.76
CA THR A 105 8.81 8.09 20.20
C THR A 105 9.75 7.05 20.82
N GLU A 106 10.25 7.33 22.02
CA GLU A 106 11.10 6.39 22.77
C GLU A 106 10.31 5.12 23.13
N CYS A 107 10.65 3.99 22.49
CA CYS A 107 9.92 2.73 22.66
C CYS A 107 10.71 1.67 23.44
N LYS A 108 10.07 1.10 24.47
CA LYS A 108 10.65 0.03 25.29
C LYS A 108 10.46 -1.33 24.64
N VAL A 109 11.52 -1.90 24.08
CA VAL A 109 11.52 -3.26 23.51
C VAL A 109 11.64 -4.32 24.62
N ARG A 110 10.68 -5.24 24.70
CA ARG A 110 10.73 -6.39 25.64
C ARG A 110 10.74 -7.72 24.87
N LYS A 111 11.71 -8.59 25.18
CA LYS A 111 11.80 -9.94 24.62
C LYS A 111 11.13 -10.94 25.57
N ARG A 112 10.19 -11.75 25.08
CA ARG A 112 9.57 -12.85 25.83
C ARG A 112 9.80 -14.16 25.10
N LEU A 113 10.38 -15.14 25.78
CA LEU A 113 10.58 -16.50 25.29
C LEU A 113 9.67 -17.42 26.09
N LYS A 114 8.92 -18.28 25.39
CA LYS A 114 8.18 -19.38 26.02
C LYS A 114 9.06 -20.64 25.88
N GLY A 115 9.48 -21.24 27.01
CA GLY A 115 10.33 -22.44 27.01
C GLY A 115 11.81 -22.17 27.35
N LEU A 116 12.50 -23.22 27.82
CA LEU A 116 13.76 -23.16 28.56
C LEU A 116 14.92 -22.44 27.83
N ARG A 117 15.66 -21.64 28.62
CA ARG A 117 16.94 -20.92 28.36
C ARG A 117 16.78 -19.51 27.75
N LYS A 118 17.10 -18.50 28.57
CA LYS A 118 17.14 -17.07 28.23
C LYS A 118 18.10 -16.81 27.06
N LEU A 119 17.68 -16.00 26.07
CA LEU A 119 18.58 -15.42 25.07
C LEU A 119 19.58 -14.50 25.77
N THR A 120 20.88 -14.74 25.59
CA THR A 120 21.90 -14.12 26.43
C THR A 120 22.31 -12.71 26.05
N HIS A 121 22.06 -12.17 24.86
CA HIS A 121 22.38 -10.77 24.55
C HIS A 121 21.42 -10.21 23.49
N GLY A 122 20.91 -9.00 23.74
CA GLY A 122 20.12 -8.23 22.79
C GLY A 122 20.68 -6.83 22.69
N THR A 123 21.32 -6.50 21.57
CA THR A 123 21.70 -5.12 21.25
C THR A 123 20.53 -4.48 20.50
N VAL A 124 20.12 -3.28 20.93
CA VAL A 124 19.19 -2.40 20.19
C VAL A 124 20.06 -1.53 19.30
N LEU A 125 19.86 -1.60 17.99
CA LEU A 125 20.48 -0.65 17.05
C LEU A 125 19.42 0.40 16.72
N HIS A 126 19.67 1.64 17.11
CA HIS A 126 18.91 2.78 16.60
C HIS A 126 19.44 3.11 15.21
N GLY A 127 18.55 3.16 14.22
CA GLY A 127 18.80 3.68 12.89
C GLY A 127 18.17 5.06 12.75
#